data_AF-A0AAN0SLM7-F1
#
_entry.id   AF-A0AAN0SLM7-F1
#
_cell.length_a   1.000
_cell.length_b   1.000
_cell.length_c   1.000
_cell.angle_alpha   90.00
_cell.angle_beta   90.00
_cell.angle_gamma   90.00
#
_symmetry.space_group_name_H-M   'P 1'
#
loop_
_entity.id
_entity.type
_entity.pdbx_description
1 polymer ?
#
loop_
_entity_poly.entity_id
_entity_poly.type
_entity_poly.pdbx_seq_one_letter_code
_entity_poly.pdbx_strand_id
1 'polypeptide(L)'
;MNILEKIVRDLISEKRITEARNLLSLFPEEFPHLELEVEYAARNWKAVKRLYENLPDELKEKYREYYEYAANQLNIDYSKETEEALKEIERKNFQGAASILESIVKDYPELVEVVALRYKLALQRNEKRAIEKYRKLLLSLDRTHPALIETRASSRRIGVFEVFTLSLLVALLVTTILAFYTLPSRIEVNVPSSENTINIKPVEQRVEDVLANIVILTENLGKINDSLEKNFSALQENMSPISENIESLKEALTNLESRLSKIESAIARTSNKEPSVSVVYVPAREDRIERAKSLWFLGYMFYLRRDYDEAINRFEIAIKEIGEDNVYFKDDVYYYRALCYYYKGDTSTARSLFEEFIKLFPDSEYADDAEYFLKRL
;
A
#
# COMPACT_ATOMS: atom_id res chain seq x y z
N MET A 1 -16.94 -21.01 -1.18
CA MET A 1 -16.54 -19.92 -0.28
C MET A 1 -15.98 -18.82 -1.16
N ASN A 2 -16.54 -17.61 -1.08
CA ASN A 2 -16.16 -16.48 -1.93
C ASN A 2 -14.69 -16.11 -1.64
N ILE A 3 -13.88 -15.91 -2.69
CA ILE A 3 -12.45 -15.57 -2.59
C ILE A 3 -12.27 -14.27 -1.79
N LEU A 4 -13.19 -13.32 -1.97
CA LEU A 4 -13.17 -12.05 -1.26
C LEU A 4 -13.32 -12.24 0.26
N GLU A 5 -14.22 -13.11 0.71
CA GLU A 5 -14.38 -13.41 2.14
C GLU A 5 -13.08 -13.95 2.75
N LYS A 6 -12.39 -14.83 2.02
CA LYS A 6 -11.11 -15.38 2.47
C LYS A 6 -10.06 -14.28 2.58
N ILE A 7 -9.93 -13.43 1.55
CA ILE A 7 -8.97 -12.32 1.55
C ILE A 7 -9.24 -11.36 2.70
N VAL A 8 -10.50 -10.95 2.90
CA VAL A 8 -10.87 -10.02 3.98
C VAL A 8 -10.54 -10.62 5.35
N ARG A 9 -10.85 -11.91 5.57
CA ARG A 9 -10.51 -12.60 6.83
C ARG A 9 -9.01 -12.76 7.03
N ASP A 10 -8.26 -13.02 5.95
CA ASP A 10 -6.79 -13.08 5.99
C ASP A 10 -6.23 -11.69 6.39
N LEU A 11 -6.72 -10.61 5.78
CA LEU A 11 -6.34 -9.23 6.13
C LEU A 11 -6.67 -8.89 7.59
N ILE A 12 -7.84 -9.27 8.07
CA ILE A 12 -8.22 -9.11 9.49
C ILE A 12 -7.22 -9.86 10.39
N SER A 13 -6.90 -11.11 10.06
CA SER A 13 -5.98 -11.95 10.84
C SER A 13 -4.55 -11.37 10.89
N GLU A 14 -4.12 -10.71 9.82
CA GLU A 14 -2.84 -10.02 9.70
C GLU A 14 -2.82 -8.63 10.34
N LYS A 15 -3.95 -8.17 10.89
CA LYS A 15 -4.14 -6.82 11.45
C LYS A 15 -3.99 -5.71 10.41
N ARG A 16 -4.50 -5.96 9.20
CA ARG A 16 -4.51 -5.03 8.06
C ARG A 16 -5.92 -4.48 7.87
N ILE A 17 -6.43 -3.83 8.91
CA ILE A 17 -7.83 -3.44 9.05
C ILE A 17 -8.20 -2.34 8.04
N THR A 18 -7.37 -1.30 7.89
CA THR A 18 -7.59 -0.26 6.88
C THR A 18 -7.61 -0.85 5.47
N GLU A 19 -6.71 -1.77 5.14
CA GLU A 19 -6.76 -2.44 3.84
C GLU A 19 -8.04 -3.25 3.63
N ALA A 20 -8.50 -3.98 4.67
CA ALA A 20 -9.76 -4.70 4.61
C ALA A 20 -10.97 -3.75 4.39
N ARG A 21 -10.99 -2.59 5.08
CA ARG A 21 -12.01 -1.54 4.86
C ARG A 21 -11.97 -1.00 3.44
N ASN A 22 -10.78 -0.63 2.96
CA ASN A 22 -10.60 -0.08 1.61
C ASN A 22 -10.97 -1.10 0.54
N LEU A 23 -10.73 -2.38 0.79
CA LEU A 23 -11.16 -3.45 -0.10
C LEU A 23 -12.69 -3.54 -0.13
N LEU A 24 -13.35 -3.55 1.04
CA LEU A 24 -14.81 -3.62 1.13
C LEU A 24 -15.51 -2.35 0.61
N SER A 25 -14.88 -1.18 0.68
CA SER A 25 -15.47 0.06 0.15
C SER A 25 -15.65 0.05 -1.37
N LEU A 26 -14.99 -0.88 -2.06
CA LEU A 26 -15.19 -1.12 -3.48
C LEU A 26 -16.50 -1.90 -3.77
N PHE A 27 -17.14 -2.50 -2.75
CA PHE A 27 -18.41 -3.25 -2.84
C PHE A 27 -19.45 -2.72 -1.84
N PRO A 28 -19.90 -1.46 -2.00
CA PRO A 28 -20.82 -0.85 -1.06
C PRO A 28 -22.08 -1.72 -0.90
N GLU A 29 -22.43 -2.02 0.35
CA GLU A 29 -23.64 -2.76 0.74
C GLU A 29 -23.73 -4.23 0.32
N GLU A 30 -22.73 -4.75 -0.42
CA GLU A 30 -22.77 -6.14 -0.90
C GLU A 30 -22.36 -7.17 0.16
N PHE A 31 -21.46 -6.79 1.09
CA PHE A 31 -20.93 -7.69 2.12
C PHE A 31 -21.06 -7.10 3.53
N PRO A 32 -22.29 -6.79 3.99
CA PRO A 32 -22.50 -6.14 5.28
C PRO A 32 -22.01 -6.99 6.46
N HIS A 33 -21.95 -8.32 6.31
CA HIS A 33 -21.36 -9.21 7.31
C HIS A 33 -19.84 -9.10 7.40
N LEU A 34 -19.15 -8.91 6.27
CA LEU A 34 -17.71 -8.69 6.27
C LEU A 34 -17.36 -7.30 6.80
N GLU A 35 -18.17 -6.28 6.47
CA GLU A 35 -18.02 -4.95 7.07
C GLU A 35 -18.16 -5.04 8.60
N LEU A 36 -19.14 -5.81 9.08
CA LEU A 36 -19.30 -6.07 10.50
C LEU A 36 -18.08 -6.77 11.11
N GLU A 37 -17.55 -7.83 10.46
CA GLU A 37 -16.33 -8.53 10.90
C GLU A 37 -15.13 -7.56 10.98
N VAL A 38 -14.96 -6.69 9.98
CA VAL A 38 -13.90 -5.69 9.93
C VAL A 38 -14.04 -4.66 11.05
N GLU A 39 -15.24 -4.10 11.25
CA GLU A 39 -15.48 -3.11 12.32
C GLU A 39 -15.38 -3.74 13.71
N TYR A 40 -15.74 -5.02 13.85
CA TYR A 40 -15.54 -5.78 15.07
C TYR A 40 -14.05 -5.96 15.37
N ALA A 41 -13.25 -6.35 14.37
CA ALA A 41 -11.80 -6.44 14.50
C ALA A 41 -11.15 -5.07 14.79
N ALA A 42 -11.71 -4.00 14.23
CA ALA A 42 -11.33 -2.62 14.50
C ALA A 42 -11.79 -2.09 15.87
N ARG A 43 -12.60 -2.86 16.60
CA ARG A 43 -13.21 -2.49 17.88
C ARG A 43 -14.11 -1.25 17.79
N ASN A 44 -14.72 -1.03 16.64
CA ASN A 44 -15.66 0.05 16.40
C ASN A 44 -17.09 -0.38 16.75
N TRP A 45 -17.37 -0.48 18.05
CA TRP A 45 -18.62 -1.05 18.57
C TRP A 45 -19.88 -0.33 18.09
N LYS A 46 -19.80 0.99 17.88
CA LYS A 46 -20.89 1.79 17.32
C LYS A 46 -21.21 1.36 15.88
N ALA A 47 -20.19 1.15 15.05
CA ALA A 47 -20.39 0.67 13.69
C ALA A 47 -20.88 -0.78 13.65
N VAL A 48 -20.34 -1.67 14.49
CA VAL A 48 -20.82 -3.07 14.61
C VAL A 48 -22.31 -3.12 14.91
N LYS A 49 -22.79 -2.32 15.89
CA LYS A 49 -24.21 -2.24 16.22
C LYS A 49 -25.05 -1.78 15.03
N ARG A 50 -24.67 -0.67 14.40
CA ARG A 50 -25.39 -0.12 13.24
C ARG A 50 -25.45 -1.12 12.09
N LEU A 51 -24.33 -1.79 11.79
CA LEU A 51 -24.26 -2.79 10.72
C LEU A 51 -25.11 -4.02 11.05
N TYR A 52 -25.07 -4.48 12.30
CA TYR A 52 -25.87 -5.62 12.74
C TYR A 52 -27.38 -5.37 12.62
N GLU A 53 -27.85 -4.19 13.01
CA GLU A 53 -29.27 -3.80 12.92
C GLU A 53 -29.79 -3.89 11.47
N ASN A 54 -28.91 -3.59 10.50
CA ASN A 54 -29.19 -3.62 9.06
C ASN A 54 -28.92 -4.98 8.40
N LEU A 55 -28.40 -5.99 9.12
CA LEU A 55 -28.18 -7.32 8.55
C LEU A 55 -29.51 -8.03 8.22
N PRO A 56 -29.54 -8.85 7.14
CA PRO A 56 -30.60 -9.82 6.90
C PRO A 56 -30.79 -10.76 8.10
N ASP A 57 -32.03 -11.19 8.35
CA ASP A 57 -32.37 -12.02 9.54
C ASP A 57 -31.57 -13.34 9.60
N GLU A 58 -31.30 -13.93 8.45
CA GLU A 58 -30.46 -15.14 8.32
C GLU A 58 -29.03 -14.92 8.84
N LEU A 59 -28.48 -13.72 8.63
CA LEU A 59 -27.12 -13.35 9.07
C LEU A 59 -27.11 -12.85 10.52
N LYS A 60 -28.20 -12.23 11.01
CA LYS A 60 -28.30 -11.79 12.40
C LYS A 60 -28.05 -12.92 13.38
N GLU A 61 -28.60 -14.12 13.13
CA GLU A 61 -28.36 -15.26 14.01
C GLU A 61 -26.88 -15.64 14.10
N LYS A 62 -26.18 -15.64 12.96
CA LYS A 62 -24.76 -15.96 12.88
C LYS A 62 -23.87 -14.96 13.61
N TYR A 63 -24.22 -13.66 13.58
CA TYR A 63 -23.40 -12.58 14.16
C TYR A 63 -23.93 -12.05 15.50
N ARG A 64 -24.90 -12.74 16.12
CA ARG A 64 -25.53 -12.32 17.38
C ARG A 64 -24.52 -12.11 18.49
N GLU A 65 -23.56 -13.01 18.66
CA GLU A 65 -22.51 -12.90 19.68
C GLU A 65 -21.65 -11.64 19.51
N TYR A 66 -21.37 -11.25 18.26
CA TYR A 66 -20.56 -10.06 17.94
C TYR A 66 -21.32 -8.80 18.35
N TYR A 67 -22.63 -8.78 18.08
CA TYR A 67 -23.52 -7.70 18.49
C TYR A 67 -23.67 -7.62 20.01
N GLU A 68 -23.92 -8.74 20.70
CA GLU A 68 -24.08 -8.76 22.16
C GLU A 68 -22.79 -8.28 22.85
N TYR A 69 -21.63 -8.72 22.35
CA TYR A 69 -20.35 -8.22 22.84
C TYR A 69 -20.22 -6.71 22.61
N ALA A 70 -20.45 -6.22 21.38
CA ALA A 70 -20.35 -4.80 21.06
C ALA A 70 -21.34 -3.94 21.87
N ALA A 71 -22.56 -4.42 22.10
CA ALA A 71 -23.59 -3.78 22.92
C ALA A 71 -23.15 -3.63 24.38
N ASN A 72 -22.45 -4.61 24.93
CA ASN A 72 -21.88 -4.51 26.27
C ASN A 72 -20.72 -3.50 26.35
N GLN A 73 -19.96 -3.34 25.27
CA GLN A 73 -18.88 -2.35 25.18
C GLN A 73 -19.37 -0.92 24.88
N LEU A 74 -20.66 -0.74 24.54
CA LEU A 74 -21.24 0.55 24.16
C LEU A 74 -21.50 1.50 25.34
N ASN A 75 -21.29 1.07 26.60
CA ASN A 75 -21.39 1.90 27.79
C ASN A 75 -20.23 2.92 27.96
N ILE A 76 -19.43 3.11 26.92
CA ILE A 76 -18.26 3.97 26.92
C ILE A 76 -18.57 5.20 26.04
N ASP A 77 -18.86 6.33 26.67
CA ASP A 77 -19.04 7.60 25.98
C ASP A 77 -17.77 8.46 26.09
N TYR A 78 -16.92 8.39 25.07
CA TYR A 78 -15.74 9.27 24.90
C TYR A 78 -16.01 10.43 23.93
N SER A 79 -17.27 10.63 23.51
CA SER A 79 -17.60 11.60 22.46
C SER A 79 -17.28 13.03 22.90
N LYS A 80 -17.56 13.35 24.16
CA LYS A 80 -17.33 14.67 24.76
C LYS A 80 -15.84 14.99 24.84
N GLU A 81 -15.03 14.07 25.36
CA GLU A 81 -13.58 14.23 25.47
C GLU A 81 -12.93 14.31 24.08
N THR A 82 -13.42 13.54 23.12
CA THR A 82 -12.93 13.60 21.73
C THR A 82 -13.26 14.93 21.08
N GLU A 83 -14.48 15.42 21.24
CA GLU A 83 -14.90 16.74 20.76
C GLU A 83 -14.07 17.85 21.40
N GLU A 84 -13.82 17.77 22.71
CA GLU A 84 -12.96 18.70 23.43
C GLU A 84 -11.51 18.66 22.90
N ALA A 85 -10.95 17.48 22.70
CA ALA A 85 -9.62 17.33 22.12
C ALA A 85 -9.53 17.95 20.71
N LEU A 86 -10.55 17.75 19.87
CA LEU A 86 -10.60 18.35 18.52
C LEU A 86 -10.69 19.88 18.59
N LYS A 87 -11.53 20.45 19.47
CA LYS A 87 -11.59 21.91 19.70
C LYS A 87 -10.24 22.47 20.17
N GLU A 88 -9.52 21.75 21.02
CA GLU A 88 -8.18 22.15 21.45
C GLU A 88 -7.17 22.11 20.29
N ILE A 89 -7.28 21.14 19.38
CA ILE A 89 -6.47 21.09 18.13
C ILE A 89 -6.77 22.30 17.25
N GLU A 90 -8.04 22.64 17.03
CA GLU A 90 -8.46 23.82 16.24
C GLU A 90 -7.93 25.12 16.83
N ARG A 91 -7.91 25.23 18.17
CA ARG A 91 -7.31 26.33 18.91
C ARG A 91 -5.78 26.33 18.89
N LYS A 92 -5.14 25.36 18.22
CA LYS A 92 -3.69 25.11 18.21
C LYS A 92 -3.11 24.81 19.59
N ASN A 93 -3.96 24.45 20.56
CA ASN A 93 -3.54 23.96 21.87
C ASN A 93 -3.26 22.45 21.81
N PHE A 94 -2.17 22.09 21.14
CA PHE A 94 -1.78 20.69 20.97
C PHE A 94 -1.41 19.98 22.29
N GLN A 95 -1.07 20.74 23.35
CA GLN A 95 -0.82 20.16 24.67
C GLN A 95 -2.12 19.71 25.33
N GLY A 96 -3.14 20.57 25.34
CA GLY A 96 -4.46 20.26 25.89
C GLY A 96 -5.07 19.06 25.17
N ALA A 97 -5.06 19.10 23.83
CA ALA A 97 -5.52 17.98 23.02
C ALA A 97 -4.77 16.67 23.31
N ALA A 98 -3.44 16.71 23.41
CA ALA A 98 -2.65 15.52 23.71
C ALA A 98 -2.94 14.93 25.09
N SER A 99 -3.20 15.78 26.10
CA SER A 99 -3.57 15.35 27.45
C SER A 99 -4.93 14.67 27.49
N ILE A 100 -5.93 15.22 26.79
CA ILE A 100 -7.27 14.63 26.70
C ILE A 100 -7.22 13.30 25.96
N LEU A 101 -6.54 13.24 24.81
CA LEU A 101 -6.39 11.99 24.07
C LEU A 101 -5.60 10.94 24.85
N GLU A 102 -4.66 11.35 25.70
CA GLU A 102 -3.91 10.43 26.54
C GLU A 102 -4.75 9.78 27.63
N SER A 103 -5.71 10.51 28.24
CA SER A 103 -6.66 9.87 29.16
C SER A 103 -7.55 8.88 28.43
N ILE A 104 -8.07 9.24 27.24
CA ILE A 104 -8.89 8.32 26.44
C ILE A 104 -8.10 7.07 26.07
N VAL A 105 -6.86 7.19 25.58
CA VAL A 105 -6.03 6.01 25.20
C VAL A 105 -5.63 5.17 26.42
N LYS A 106 -5.51 5.77 27.61
CA LYS A 106 -5.21 5.02 28.84
C LYS A 106 -6.37 4.11 29.22
N ASP A 107 -7.59 4.63 29.12
CA ASP A 107 -8.79 3.92 29.52
C ASP A 107 -9.29 2.99 28.39
N TYR A 108 -9.01 3.36 27.13
CA TYR A 108 -9.46 2.68 25.92
C TYR A 108 -8.33 2.57 24.87
N PRO A 109 -7.28 1.78 25.15
CA PRO A 109 -6.11 1.65 24.27
C PRO A 109 -6.43 1.07 22.89
N GLU A 110 -7.61 0.48 22.72
CA GLU A 110 -8.10 -0.08 21.47
C GLU A 110 -8.62 0.92 20.44
N LEU A 111 -8.89 2.17 20.82
CA LEU A 111 -9.50 3.14 19.91
C LEU A 111 -8.47 3.60 18.88
N VAL A 112 -8.45 2.91 17.73
CA VAL A 112 -7.45 3.07 16.66
C VAL A 112 -7.28 4.54 16.26
N GLU A 113 -8.38 5.26 16.02
CA GLU A 113 -8.36 6.66 15.59
C GLU A 113 -7.82 7.60 16.66
N VAL A 114 -8.12 7.35 17.93
CA VAL A 114 -7.61 8.15 19.06
C VAL A 114 -6.10 7.90 19.23
N VAL A 115 -5.67 6.65 19.11
CA VAL A 115 -4.24 6.28 19.11
C VAL A 115 -3.51 6.92 17.93
N ALA A 116 -4.10 6.88 16.74
CA ALA A 116 -3.53 7.50 15.54
C ALA A 116 -3.43 9.02 15.68
N LEU A 117 -4.47 9.68 16.21
CA LEU A 117 -4.45 11.12 16.46
C LEU A 117 -3.38 11.49 17.49
N ARG A 118 -3.27 10.73 18.58
CA ARG A 118 -2.23 10.93 19.60
C ARG A 118 -0.83 10.71 19.03
N TYR A 119 -0.66 9.73 18.13
CA TYR A 119 0.57 9.51 17.39
C TYR A 119 0.93 10.70 16.49
N LYS A 120 -0.04 11.24 15.72
CA LYS A 120 0.16 12.43 14.87
C LYS A 120 0.57 13.66 15.71
N LEU A 121 -0.09 13.90 16.85
CA LEU A 121 0.30 15.00 17.75
C LEU A 121 1.71 14.81 18.32
N ALA A 122 2.07 13.58 18.69
CA ALA A 122 3.42 13.28 19.18
C ALA A 122 4.50 13.55 18.10
N LEU A 123 4.21 13.24 16.83
CA LEU A 123 5.08 13.55 15.69
C LEU A 123 5.26 15.06 15.52
N GLN A 124 4.16 15.81 15.49
CA GLN A 124 4.18 17.27 15.33
C GLN A 124 5.00 17.95 16.43
N ARG A 125 4.98 17.39 17.65
CA ARG A 125 5.68 17.91 18.82
C ARG A 125 7.06 17.27 19.05
N ASN A 126 7.47 16.36 18.17
CA ASN A 126 8.75 15.63 18.24
C ASN A 126 8.97 14.88 19.57
N GLU A 127 7.89 14.34 20.15
CA GLU A 127 7.90 13.61 21.43
C GLU A 127 8.37 12.17 21.25
N LYS A 128 9.68 11.94 21.14
CA LYS A 128 10.29 10.63 20.79
C LYS A 128 9.70 9.43 21.54
N ARG A 129 9.49 9.53 22.85
CA ARG A 129 8.93 8.45 23.68
C ARG A 129 7.47 8.15 23.33
N ALA A 130 6.66 9.20 23.14
CA ALA A 130 5.26 9.08 22.75
C ALA A 130 5.13 8.55 21.31
N ILE A 131 5.95 9.04 20.39
CA ILE A 131 6.01 8.57 19.00
C ILE A 131 6.21 7.05 18.98
N GLU A 132 7.22 6.53 19.70
CA GLU A 132 7.51 5.10 19.72
C GLU A 132 6.39 4.28 20.39
N LYS A 133 5.86 4.78 21.52
CA LYS A 133 4.75 4.14 22.25
C LYS A 133 3.51 3.99 21.36
N TYR A 134 3.04 5.10 20.77
CA TYR A 134 1.79 5.09 20.01
C TYR A 134 1.97 4.47 18.62
N ARG A 135 3.17 4.50 18.03
CA ARG A 135 3.47 3.73 16.82
C ARG A 135 3.36 2.23 17.05
N LYS A 136 3.97 1.72 18.12
CA LYS A 136 3.88 0.29 18.48
C LYS A 136 2.44 -0.13 18.76
N LEU A 137 1.70 0.69 19.49
CA LEU A 137 0.29 0.45 19.76
C LEU A 137 -0.51 0.43 18.46
N LEU A 138 -0.34 1.42 17.58
CA LEU A 138 -1.03 1.49 16.30
C LEU A 138 -0.71 0.29 15.41
N LEU A 139 0.57 -0.11 15.28
CA LEU A 139 0.98 -1.33 14.56
C LEU A 139 0.38 -2.62 15.15
N SER A 140 0.03 -2.62 16.44
CA SER A 140 -0.60 -3.76 17.10
C SER A 140 -2.11 -3.82 16.86
N LEU A 141 -2.73 -2.71 16.44
CA LEU A 141 -4.15 -2.56 16.17
C LEU A 141 -4.43 -2.61 14.66
N ASP A 142 -3.73 -1.79 13.88
CA ASP A 142 -3.78 -1.74 12.43
C ASP A 142 -2.41 -1.36 11.84
N ARG A 143 -1.78 -2.33 11.18
CA ARG A 143 -0.45 -2.18 10.57
C ARG A 143 -0.45 -1.32 9.30
N THR A 144 -1.63 -1.11 8.73
CA THR A 144 -1.86 -0.46 7.44
C THR A 144 -2.46 0.92 7.57
N HIS A 145 -2.61 1.40 8.81
CA HIS A 145 -3.23 2.68 9.09
C HIS A 145 -2.49 3.85 8.39
N PRO A 146 -3.19 4.80 7.74
CA PRO A 146 -2.57 5.86 6.93
C PRO A 146 -1.61 6.76 7.73
N ALA A 147 -1.90 6.98 9.01
CA ALA A 147 -1.03 7.76 9.91
C ALA A 147 0.41 7.20 10.00
N LEU A 148 0.63 5.90 9.73
CA LEU A 148 1.96 5.29 9.71
C LEU A 148 2.74 5.61 8.41
N ILE A 149 2.04 5.93 7.31
CA ILE A 149 2.59 6.09 5.95
C ILE A 149 2.98 7.55 5.66
N GLU A 150 2.17 8.52 6.09
CA GLU A 150 2.42 9.97 5.89
C GLU A 150 3.83 10.42 6.35
N THR A 151 4.44 9.67 7.27
CA THR A 151 5.77 9.95 7.82
C THR A 151 6.95 9.60 6.90
N ARG A 152 6.76 8.78 5.86
CA ARG A 152 7.85 8.48 4.90
C ARG A 152 8.17 9.65 3.99
N ALA A 153 7.18 10.47 3.65
CA ALA A 153 7.35 11.58 2.71
C ALA A 153 8.00 12.83 3.36
N SER A 154 7.82 13.06 4.67
CA SER A 154 8.23 14.32 5.32
C SER A 154 9.57 14.28 6.07
N SER A 155 10.33 13.18 6.00
CA SER A 155 11.57 13.01 6.79
C SER A 155 12.88 13.06 6.00
N ARG A 156 12.87 13.48 4.73
CA ARG A 156 14.11 14.01 4.13
C ARG A 156 14.36 15.41 4.69
N ARG A 157 14.71 15.47 5.98
CA ARG A 157 15.37 16.64 6.54
C ARG A 157 16.69 16.73 5.81
N ILE A 158 16.83 17.73 4.93
CA ILE A 158 18.13 18.07 4.35
C ILE A 158 19.08 18.25 5.55
N GLY A 159 20.03 17.34 5.70
CA GLY A 159 20.95 17.33 6.83
C GLY A 159 21.72 18.65 6.85
N VAL A 160 22.09 19.13 8.03
CA VAL A 160 22.96 20.33 8.15
C VAL A 160 24.24 20.14 7.32
N PHE A 161 24.70 18.90 7.19
CA PHE A 161 25.81 18.50 6.32
C PHE A 161 25.51 18.69 4.82
N GLU A 162 24.29 18.40 4.36
CA GLU A 162 23.85 18.57 2.98
C GLU A 162 23.70 20.06 2.64
N VAL A 163 23.18 20.87 3.57
CA VAL A 163 23.15 22.34 3.43
C VAL A 163 24.58 22.91 3.42
N PHE A 164 25.44 22.42 4.31
CA PHE A 164 26.83 22.87 4.39
C PHE A 164 27.61 22.50 3.12
N THR A 165 27.48 21.27 2.63
CA THR A 165 28.12 20.82 1.38
C THR A 165 27.62 21.60 0.17
N LEU A 166 26.31 21.85 0.07
CA LEU A 166 25.75 22.70 -0.98
C LEU A 166 26.30 24.14 -0.89
N SER A 167 26.39 24.71 0.32
CA SER A 167 26.94 26.06 0.53
C SER A 167 28.42 26.15 0.15
N LEU A 168 29.20 25.12 0.46
CA LEU A 168 30.61 25.02 0.09
C LEU A 168 30.78 24.91 -1.43
N LEU A 169 29.92 24.13 -2.08
CA LEU A 169 29.94 23.95 -3.53
C LEU A 169 29.60 25.25 -4.26
N VAL A 170 28.60 25.99 -3.76
CA VAL A 170 28.25 27.32 -4.27
C VAL A 170 29.41 28.31 -4.06
N ALA A 171 30.06 28.31 -2.90
CA ALA A 171 31.21 29.18 -2.65
C ALA A 171 32.39 28.88 -3.59
N LEU A 172 32.66 27.60 -3.85
CA LEU A 172 33.72 27.16 -4.76
C LEU A 172 33.40 27.52 -6.23
N LEU A 173 32.12 27.47 -6.61
CA LEU A 173 31.67 27.90 -7.93
C LEU A 173 31.79 29.42 -8.10
N VAL A 174 31.51 30.20 -7.05
CA VAL A 174 31.69 31.66 -7.07
C VAL A 174 33.17 32.04 -7.15
N THR A 175 34.06 31.38 -6.41
CA THR A 175 35.50 31.67 -6.46
C THR A 175 36.12 31.30 -7.81
N THR A 176 35.68 30.20 -8.42
CA THR A 176 36.14 29.81 -9.77
C THR A 176 35.66 30.77 -10.85
N ILE A 177 34.41 31.26 -10.76
CA ILE A 177 33.89 32.30 -11.67
C ILE A 177 34.68 33.61 -11.48
N LEU A 178 34.91 34.04 -10.22
CA LEU A 178 35.69 35.25 -9.94
C LEU A 178 37.13 35.15 -10.45
N ALA A 179 37.77 33.98 -10.32
CA ALA A 179 39.12 33.75 -10.86
C ALA A 179 39.17 33.90 -12.38
N PHE A 180 38.08 33.57 -13.09
CA PHE A 180 37.97 33.79 -14.53
C PHE A 180 37.89 35.28 -14.91
N TYR A 181 37.33 36.12 -14.04
CA TYR A 181 37.23 37.57 -14.26
C TYR A 181 38.45 38.36 -13.77
N THR A 182 39.28 37.79 -12.89
CA THR A 182 40.43 38.48 -12.28
C THR A 182 41.79 38.09 -12.86
N LEU A 183 41.86 37.21 -13.86
CA LEU A 183 43.10 36.87 -14.57
C LEU A 183 43.65 38.12 -15.29
N PRO A 184 44.77 38.73 -14.84
CA PRO A 184 45.40 39.81 -15.57
C PRO A 184 46.14 39.23 -16.76
N SER A 185 45.95 39.82 -17.94
CA SER A 185 46.79 39.54 -19.09
C SER A 185 48.17 40.14 -18.84
N ARG A 186 49.20 39.28 -18.78
CA ARG A 186 50.66 39.53 -18.71
C ARG A 186 51.28 39.31 -17.32
N ILE A 187 52.17 38.32 -17.28
CA ILE A 187 53.09 38.05 -16.17
C ILE A 187 54.41 38.77 -16.50
N GLU A 188 54.78 39.77 -15.71
CA GLU A 188 56.17 40.19 -15.53
C GLU A 188 56.63 39.70 -14.15
N VAL A 189 57.59 38.79 -14.16
CA VAL A 189 58.17 38.19 -12.95
C VAL A 189 59.23 39.14 -12.40
N ASN A 190 59.01 39.64 -11.19
CA ASN A 190 60.08 40.21 -10.37
C ASN A 190 59.90 39.74 -8.92
N VAL A 191 60.86 38.96 -8.42
CA VAL A 191 60.83 38.37 -7.07
C VAL A 191 61.91 39.00 -6.20
N PRO A 192 61.54 39.61 -5.06
CA PRO A 192 62.40 39.65 -3.91
C PRO A 192 61.89 38.70 -2.81
N SER A 193 62.84 37.94 -2.29
CA SER A 193 62.77 36.93 -1.25
C SER A 193 62.29 37.45 0.12
N SER A 194 61.33 36.75 0.72
CA SER A 194 61.21 36.64 2.18
C SER A 194 60.90 35.19 2.54
N GLU A 195 61.88 34.51 3.13
CA GLU A 195 61.74 33.20 3.74
C GLU A 195 60.74 33.28 4.91
N ASN A 196 59.55 32.74 4.71
CA ASN A 196 58.72 32.26 5.81
C ASN A 196 58.37 30.81 5.50
N THR A 197 59.17 29.89 6.04
CA THR A 197 58.89 28.45 5.98
C THR A 197 57.65 28.16 6.82
N ILE A 198 56.47 28.17 6.18
CA ILE A 198 55.24 27.68 6.80
C ILE A 198 55.41 26.17 6.98
N ASN A 199 55.37 25.71 8.22
CA ASN A 199 55.50 24.29 8.55
C ASN A 199 54.20 23.55 8.18
N ILE A 200 54.18 22.93 6.99
CA ILE A 200 53.02 22.27 6.37
C ILE A 200 52.78 20.84 6.87
N LYS A 201 53.73 20.27 7.64
CA LYS A 201 53.67 18.88 8.15
C LYS A 201 52.35 18.50 8.86
N PRO A 202 51.70 19.38 9.67
CA PRO A 202 50.44 19.02 10.34
C PRO A 202 49.25 18.88 9.38
N VAL A 203 49.31 19.52 8.21
CA VAL A 203 48.24 19.46 7.20
C VAL A 203 48.42 18.21 6.34
N GLU A 204 49.65 17.89 5.95
CA GLU A 204 49.97 16.65 5.21
C GLU A 204 49.53 15.40 5.98
N GLN A 205 49.83 15.34 7.28
CA GLN A 205 49.44 14.22 8.13
C GLN A 205 47.91 14.08 8.25
N ARG A 206 47.18 15.20 8.34
CA ARG A 206 45.70 15.18 8.36
C ARG A 206 45.11 14.76 7.02
N VAL A 207 45.77 15.08 5.91
CA VAL A 207 45.35 14.63 4.58
C VAL A 207 45.58 13.13 4.45
N GLU A 208 46.70 12.60 4.90
CA GLU A 208 46.97 11.15 4.94
C GLU A 208 45.95 10.40 5.80
N ASP A 209 45.62 10.90 6.99
CA ASP A 209 44.62 10.29 7.87
C ASP A 209 43.22 10.26 7.23
N VAL A 210 42.83 11.32 6.52
CA VAL A 210 41.55 11.38 5.80
C VAL A 210 41.54 10.40 4.63
N LEU A 211 42.63 10.31 3.87
CA LEU A 211 42.75 9.35 2.77
C LEU A 211 42.70 7.90 3.26
N ALA A 212 43.36 7.59 4.38
CA ALA A 212 43.29 6.28 5.01
C ALA A 212 41.86 5.91 5.43
N ASN A 213 41.12 6.86 6.01
CA ASN A 213 39.72 6.65 6.40
C ASN A 213 38.79 6.43 5.20
N ILE A 214 39.03 7.15 4.09
CA ILE A 214 38.26 6.97 2.84
C ILE A 214 38.50 5.56 2.26
N VAL A 215 39.74 5.06 2.29
CA VAL A 215 40.08 3.71 1.82
C VAL A 215 39.33 2.65 2.65
N ILE A 216 39.36 2.77 3.99
CA ILE A 216 38.64 1.85 4.89
C ILE A 216 37.12 1.89 4.65
N LEU A 217 36.55 3.08 4.45
CA LEU A 217 35.12 3.21 4.13
C LEU A 217 34.76 2.53 2.81
N THR A 218 35.61 2.68 1.80
CA THR A 218 35.41 2.10 0.47
C THR A 218 35.48 0.57 0.54
N GLU A 219 36.41 0.03 1.32
CA GLU A 219 36.51 -1.42 1.57
C GLU A 219 35.28 -1.97 2.30
N ASN A 220 34.78 -1.25 3.32
CA ASN A 220 33.58 -1.65 4.04
C ASN A 220 32.32 -1.60 3.16
N LEU A 221 32.22 -0.60 2.28
CA LEU A 221 31.14 -0.53 1.29
C LEU A 221 31.20 -1.71 0.30
N GLY A 222 32.39 -2.10 -0.14
CA GLY A 222 32.58 -3.30 -0.95
C GLY A 222 32.07 -4.57 -0.24
N LYS A 223 32.49 -4.80 1.01
CA LYS A 223 32.04 -5.96 1.80
C LYS A 223 30.52 -6.01 2.03
N ILE A 224 29.89 -4.85 2.20
CA ILE A 224 28.44 -4.75 2.31
C ILE A 224 27.78 -5.11 0.98
N ASN A 225 28.30 -4.58 -0.13
CA ASN A 225 27.80 -4.88 -1.47
C ASN A 225 27.89 -6.38 -1.78
N ASP A 226 29.03 -7.00 -1.50
CA ASP A 226 29.26 -8.43 -1.70
C ASP A 226 28.32 -9.29 -0.84
N SER A 227 28.09 -8.89 0.42
CA SER A 227 27.14 -9.57 1.31
C SER A 227 25.70 -9.45 0.81
N LEU A 228 25.35 -8.29 0.24
CA LEU A 228 24.02 -8.01 -0.26
C LEU A 228 23.77 -8.81 -1.55
N GLU A 229 24.75 -8.89 -2.44
CA GLU A 229 24.70 -9.72 -3.65
C GLU A 229 24.60 -11.21 -3.31
N LYS A 230 25.40 -11.70 -2.36
CA LYS A 230 25.33 -13.09 -1.88
C LYS A 230 23.95 -13.42 -1.29
N ASN A 231 23.39 -12.52 -0.48
CA ASN A 231 22.06 -12.72 0.09
C ASN A 231 20.98 -12.69 -1.00
N PHE A 232 21.12 -11.83 -2.01
CA PHE A 232 20.20 -11.76 -3.14
C PHE A 232 20.23 -13.04 -3.98
N SER A 233 21.42 -13.56 -4.30
CA SER A 233 21.57 -14.84 -5.00
C SER A 233 20.99 -16.01 -4.22
N ALA A 234 21.23 -16.07 -2.90
CA ALA A 234 20.63 -17.10 -2.05
C ALA A 234 19.10 -17.00 -1.98
N LEU A 235 18.55 -15.78 -2.00
CA LEU A 235 17.10 -15.58 -2.02
C LEU A 235 16.50 -16.03 -3.36
N GLN A 236 17.18 -15.74 -4.47
CA GLN A 236 16.77 -16.13 -5.82
C GLN A 236 16.82 -17.66 -6.01
N GLU A 237 17.86 -18.33 -5.50
CA GLU A 237 17.98 -19.79 -5.51
C GLU A 237 16.85 -20.47 -4.73
N ASN A 238 16.45 -19.90 -3.58
CA ASN A 238 15.31 -20.38 -2.80
C ASN A 238 13.94 -20.11 -3.45
N MET A 239 13.83 -19.14 -4.36
CA MET A 239 12.58 -18.81 -5.06
C MET A 239 12.32 -19.71 -6.28
N SER A 240 13.37 -20.23 -6.92
CA SER A 240 13.24 -21.15 -8.06
C SER A 240 12.38 -22.39 -7.75
N PRO A 241 12.62 -23.17 -6.68
CA PRO A 241 11.79 -24.33 -6.36
C PRO A 241 10.35 -23.96 -6.00
N ILE A 242 10.10 -22.75 -5.48
CA ILE A 242 8.74 -22.26 -5.21
C ILE A 242 8.00 -22.04 -6.54
N SER A 243 8.66 -21.46 -7.55
CA SER A 243 8.04 -21.29 -8.87
C SER A 243 7.74 -22.61 -9.57
N GLU A 244 8.64 -23.59 -9.48
CA GLU A 244 8.41 -24.94 -10.03
C GLU A 244 7.26 -25.66 -9.30
N ASN A 245 7.19 -25.53 -7.97
CA ASN A 245 6.08 -26.09 -7.20
C ASN A 245 4.74 -25.46 -7.56
N ILE A 246 4.71 -24.15 -7.84
CA ILE A 246 3.49 -23.45 -8.30
C ILE A 246 3.04 -23.99 -9.66
N GLU A 247 3.97 -24.22 -10.59
CA GLU A 247 3.63 -24.73 -11.92
C GLU A 247 3.14 -26.19 -11.86
N SER A 248 3.81 -27.02 -11.07
CA SER A 248 3.37 -28.39 -10.74
C SER A 248 1.95 -28.41 -10.13
N LEU A 249 1.66 -27.48 -9.22
CA LEU A 249 0.33 -27.34 -8.63
C LEU A 249 -0.73 -26.93 -9.66
N LYS A 250 -0.42 -26.05 -10.61
CA LYS A 250 -1.35 -25.68 -11.70
C LYS A 250 -1.63 -26.87 -12.62
N GLU A 251 -0.61 -27.65 -12.98
CA GLU A 251 -0.78 -28.87 -13.78
C GLU A 251 -1.63 -29.91 -13.04
N ALA A 252 -1.43 -30.06 -11.73
CA ALA A 252 -2.27 -30.94 -10.92
C ALA A 252 -3.74 -30.48 -10.87
N LEU A 253 -3.97 -29.16 -10.76
CA LEU A 253 -5.30 -28.56 -10.73
C LEU A 253 -6.05 -28.79 -12.05
N THR A 254 -5.39 -28.51 -13.17
CA THR A 254 -5.96 -28.70 -14.51
C THR A 254 -6.27 -30.18 -14.81
N ASN A 255 -5.42 -31.11 -14.35
CA ASN A 255 -5.71 -32.54 -14.44
C ASN A 255 -6.96 -32.92 -13.62
N LEU A 256 -7.08 -32.38 -12.41
CA LEU A 256 -8.20 -32.65 -11.51
C LEU A 256 -9.52 -32.10 -12.07
N GLU A 257 -9.51 -30.90 -12.66
CA GLU A 257 -10.64 -30.32 -13.39
C GLU A 257 -11.07 -31.20 -14.58
N SER A 258 -10.11 -31.69 -15.37
CA SER A 258 -10.40 -32.63 -16.49
C SER A 258 -11.07 -33.92 -16.00
N ARG A 259 -10.63 -34.44 -14.85
CA ARG A 259 -11.21 -35.65 -14.23
C ARG A 259 -12.61 -35.39 -13.68
N LEU A 260 -12.83 -34.24 -13.04
CA LEU A 260 -14.15 -33.83 -12.55
C LEU A 260 -15.15 -33.72 -13.70
N SER A 261 -14.77 -33.06 -14.80
CA SER A 261 -15.61 -32.97 -16.00
C SER A 261 -16.01 -34.35 -16.56
N LYS A 262 -15.08 -35.32 -16.57
CA LYS A 262 -15.37 -36.70 -17.00
C LYS A 262 -16.35 -37.38 -16.04
N ILE A 263 -16.19 -37.19 -14.74
CA ILE A 263 -17.09 -37.76 -13.71
C ILE A 263 -18.48 -37.15 -13.83
N GLU A 264 -18.60 -35.83 -13.97
CA GLU A 264 -19.87 -35.14 -14.20
C GLU A 264 -20.59 -35.67 -15.43
N SER A 265 -19.86 -35.85 -16.54
CA SER A 265 -20.42 -36.43 -17.78
C SER A 265 -20.87 -37.88 -17.60
N ALA A 266 -20.22 -38.66 -16.73
CA ALA A 266 -20.57 -40.04 -16.42
C ALA A 266 -21.79 -40.11 -15.49
N ILE A 267 -21.89 -39.21 -14.50
CA ILE A 267 -23.05 -39.08 -13.60
C ILE A 267 -24.29 -38.67 -14.40
N ALA A 268 -24.16 -37.71 -15.33
CA ALA A 268 -25.24 -37.27 -16.20
C ALA A 268 -25.79 -38.41 -17.09
N ARG A 269 -24.94 -39.36 -17.51
CA ARG A 269 -25.36 -40.54 -18.28
C ARG A 269 -26.02 -41.64 -17.44
N THR A 270 -25.81 -41.63 -16.12
CA THR A 270 -26.30 -42.67 -15.20
C THR A 270 -27.63 -42.28 -14.56
N SER A 271 -27.95 -40.98 -14.50
CA SER A 271 -29.20 -40.46 -13.93
C SER A 271 -30.34 -40.43 -14.96
N ASN A 272 -30.81 -41.61 -15.38
CA ASN A 272 -32.13 -41.78 -16.00
C ASN A 272 -33.17 -42.03 -14.91
N LYS A 273 -33.71 -40.97 -14.30
CA LYS A 273 -34.97 -41.00 -13.54
C LYS A 273 -35.68 -39.65 -13.67
N GLU A 274 -36.98 -39.74 -13.97
CA GLU A 274 -37.91 -38.66 -14.27
C GLU A 274 -37.95 -37.52 -13.22
N PRO A 275 -38.32 -36.29 -13.62
CA PRO A 275 -38.18 -35.12 -12.78
C PRO A 275 -39.39 -34.95 -11.86
N SER A 276 -39.16 -35.10 -10.57
CA SER A 276 -39.92 -34.38 -9.55
C SER A 276 -38.94 -33.90 -8.49
N VAL A 277 -39.22 -32.71 -7.95
CA VAL A 277 -38.46 -31.96 -6.94
C VAL A 277 -37.41 -31.01 -7.53
N SER A 278 -37.87 -29.75 -7.68
CA SER A 278 -37.13 -28.49 -7.56
C SER A 278 -35.59 -28.57 -7.52
N VAL A 279 -34.99 -28.69 -8.69
CA VAL A 279 -33.66 -28.12 -8.92
C VAL A 279 -33.92 -26.73 -9.46
N VAL A 280 -33.73 -25.70 -8.64
CA VAL A 280 -33.46 -24.36 -9.17
C VAL A 280 -32.21 -24.53 -10.03
N TYR A 281 -32.40 -24.52 -11.34
CA TYR A 281 -31.31 -24.36 -12.28
C TYR A 281 -30.67 -23.01 -11.99
N VAL A 282 -29.57 -23.01 -11.23
CA VAL A 282 -28.67 -21.86 -11.14
C VAL A 282 -27.83 -21.91 -12.42
N PRO A 283 -28.01 -20.96 -13.35
CA PRO A 283 -27.31 -21.00 -14.62
C PRO A 283 -25.80 -20.84 -14.37
N ALA A 284 -24.98 -21.57 -15.13
CA ALA A 284 -23.50 -21.44 -15.19
C ALA A 284 -22.99 -20.00 -15.49
N ARG A 285 -23.88 -19.02 -15.66
CA ARG A 285 -23.60 -17.59 -15.83
C ARG A 285 -23.20 -16.91 -14.53
N GLU A 286 -23.82 -17.27 -13.40
CA GLU A 286 -23.61 -16.58 -12.11
C GLU A 286 -22.19 -16.85 -11.57
N ASP A 287 -21.68 -18.06 -11.77
CA ASP A 287 -20.31 -18.46 -11.44
C ASP A 287 -19.25 -17.75 -12.33
N ARG A 288 -19.55 -17.46 -13.61
CA ARG A 288 -18.63 -16.70 -14.49
C ARG A 288 -18.45 -15.26 -14.03
N ILE A 289 -19.53 -14.59 -13.65
CA ILE A 289 -19.47 -13.19 -13.20
C ILE A 289 -18.75 -13.09 -11.85
N GLU A 290 -19.00 -14.02 -10.92
CA GLU A 290 -18.27 -14.07 -9.65
C GLU A 290 -16.77 -14.38 -9.85
N ARG A 291 -16.42 -15.23 -10.81
CA ARG A 291 -15.02 -15.44 -11.21
C ARG A 291 -14.41 -14.19 -11.83
N ALA A 292 -15.10 -13.52 -12.74
CA ALA A 292 -14.64 -12.27 -13.35
C ALA A 292 -14.37 -11.20 -12.30
N LYS A 293 -15.26 -11.09 -11.32
CA LYS A 293 -15.14 -10.19 -10.18
C LYS A 293 -13.93 -10.53 -9.31
N SER A 294 -13.71 -11.80 -9.01
CA SER A 294 -12.52 -12.27 -8.28
C SER A 294 -11.22 -11.98 -9.05
N LEU A 295 -11.22 -12.15 -10.37
CA LEU A 295 -10.09 -11.84 -11.24
C LEU A 295 -9.81 -10.35 -11.33
N TRP A 296 -10.85 -9.51 -11.39
CA TRP A 296 -10.73 -8.06 -11.29
C TRP A 296 -10.03 -7.65 -9.99
N PHE A 297 -10.43 -8.17 -8.83
CA PHE A 297 -9.72 -7.88 -7.58
C PHE A 297 -8.27 -8.30 -7.60
N LEU A 298 -8.02 -9.52 -8.08
CA LEU A 298 -6.66 -10.02 -8.11
C LEU A 298 -5.79 -9.14 -9.02
N GLY A 299 -6.32 -8.70 -10.16
CA GLY A 299 -5.67 -7.74 -11.05
C GLY A 299 -5.39 -6.41 -10.35
N TYR A 300 -6.36 -5.86 -9.63
CA TYR A 300 -6.19 -4.61 -8.89
C TYR A 300 -5.13 -4.74 -7.77
N MET A 301 -5.09 -5.87 -7.07
CA MET A 301 -4.08 -6.12 -6.04
C MET A 301 -2.66 -6.20 -6.64
N PHE A 302 -2.50 -6.80 -7.82
CA PHE A 302 -1.22 -6.80 -8.54
C PHE A 302 -0.84 -5.40 -9.02
N TYR A 303 -1.80 -4.63 -9.54
CA TYR A 303 -1.60 -3.22 -9.91
C TYR A 303 -1.09 -2.38 -8.73
N LEU A 304 -1.69 -2.49 -7.54
CA LEU A 304 -1.24 -1.78 -6.33
C LEU A 304 0.19 -2.17 -5.92
N ARG A 305 0.58 -3.42 -6.17
CA ARG A 305 1.95 -3.93 -5.96
C ARG A 305 2.94 -3.56 -7.06
N ARG A 306 2.47 -2.87 -8.12
CA ARG A 306 3.24 -2.52 -9.33
C ARG A 306 3.69 -3.72 -10.16
N ASP A 307 3.05 -4.87 -9.96
CA ASP A 307 3.24 -6.05 -10.78
C ASP A 307 2.25 -5.99 -11.96
N TYR A 308 2.59 -5.13 -12.93
CA TYR A 308 1.66 -4.78 -14.01
C TYR A 308 1.42 -5.94 -14.97
N ASP A 309 2.38 -6.85 -15.14
CA ASP A 309 2.25 -8.02 -16.00
C ASP A 309 1.19 -9.00 -15.48
N GLU A 310 1.25 -9.32 -14.18
CA GLU A 310 0.24 -10.17 -13.54
C GLU A 310 -1.12 -9.46 -13.50
N ALA A 311 -1.14 -8.15 -13.23
CA ALA A 311 -2.38 -7.36 -13.24
C ALA A 311 -3.10 -7.44 -14.59
N ILE A 312 -2.38 -7.18 -15.68
CA ILE A 312 -2.89 -7.26 -17.06
C ILE A 312 -3.47 -8.65 -17.34
N ASN A 313 -2.74 -9.72 -17.00
CA ASN A 313 -3.19 -11.08 -17.23
C ASN A 313 -4.54 -11.36 -16.54
N ARG A 314 -4.71 -10.91 -15.28
CA ARG A 314 -5.98 -11.10 -14.56
C ARG A 314 -7.12 -10.27 -15.16
N PHE A 315 -6.86 -9.03 -15.55
CA PHE A 315 -7.87 -8.19 -16.20
C PHE A 315 -8.30 -8.75 -17.55
N GLU A 316 -7.39 -9.30 -18.36
CA GLU A 316 -7.74 -9.93 -19.64
C GLU A 316 -8.66 -11.15 -19.44
N ILE A 317 -8.38 -11.99 -18.44
CA ILE A 317 -9.25 -13.14 -18.13
C ILE A 317 -10.61 -12.62 -17.61
N ALA A 318 -10.62 -11.59 -16.76
CA ALA A 318 -11.87 -11.00 -16.27
C ALA A 318 -12.73 -10.46 -17.42
N ILE A 319 -12.15 -9.72 -18.37
CA ILE A 319 -12.85 -9.22 -19.57
C ILE A 319 -13.47 -10.37 -20.37
N LYS A 320 -12.74 -11.47 -20.54
CA LYS A 320 -13.23 -12.66 -21.23
C LYS A 320 -14.39 -13.34 -20.50
N GLU A 321 -14.33 -13.44 -19.17
CA GLU A 321 -15.41 -14.03 -18.36
C GLU A 321 -16.66 -13.12 -18.33
N ILE A 322 -16.49 -11.79 -18.33
CA ILE A 322 -17.61 -10.82 -18.43
C ILE A 322 -18.28 -10.90 -19.81
N GLY A 323 -17.49 -10.93 -20.89
CA GLY A 323 -18.01 -10.92 -22.25
C GLY A 323 -18.93 -9.72 -22.54
N GLU A 324 -20.13 -9.98 -23.06
CA GLU A 324 -21.13 -8.95 -23.37
C GLU A 324 -21.99 -8.55 -22.16
N ASP A 325 -21.87 -9.25 -21.03
CA ASP A 325 -22.68 -8.97 -19.85
C ASP A 325 -22.41 -7.55 -19.32
N ASN A 326 -23.46 -6.88 -18.85
CA ASN A 326 -23.38 -5.54 -18.26
C ASN A 326 -23.28 -5.67 -16.74
N VAL A 327 -22.07 -5.51 -16.21
CA VAL A 327 -21.77 -5.60 -14.78
C VAL A 327 -21.13 -4.30 -14.31
N TYR A 328 -21.42 -3.91 -13.07
CA TYR A 328 -21.04 -2.58 -12.57
C TYR A 328 -19.54 -2.31 -12.55
N PHE A 329 -18.70 -3.36 -12.45
CA PHE A 329 -17.24 -3.25 -12.37
C PHE A 329 -16.56 -3.40 -13.73
N LYS A 330 -17.32 -3.47 -14.82
CA LYS A 330 -16.77 -3.77 -16.16
C LYS A 330 -15.83 -2.67 -16.61
N ASP A 331 -16.20 -1.42 -16.43
CA ASP A 331 -15.38 -0.27 -16.74
C ASP A 331 -14.10 -0.23 -15.89
N ASP A 332 -14.14 -0.57 -14.59
CA ASP A 332 -12.94 -0.73 -13.77
C ASP A 332 -11.92 -1.67 -14.41
N VAL A 333 -12.36 -2.84 -14.88
CA VAL A 333 -11.46 -3.84 -15.48
C VAL A 333 -10.74 -3.28 -16.70
N TYR A 334 -11.45 -2.55 -17.58
CA TYR A 334 -10.87 -1.97 -18.78
C TYR A 334 -9.94 -0.80 -18.45
N TYR A 335 -10.35 0.07 -17.52
CA TYR A 335 -9.57 1.23 -17.09
C TYR A 335 -8.25 0.82 -16.42
N TYR A 336 -8.30 -0.08 -15.42
CA TYR A 336 -7.09 -0.52 -14.73
C TYR A 336 -6.16 -1.34 -15.62
N ARG A 337 -6.68 -2.07 -16.62
CA ARG A 337 -5.85 -2.69 -17.66
C ARG A 337 -5.07 -1.63 -18.44
N ALA A 338 -5.73 -0.57 -18.91
CA ALA A 338 -5.07 0.52 -19.63
C ALA A 338 -4.00 1.23 -18.77
N LEU A 339 -4.31 1.50 -17.50
CA LEU A 339 -3.34 2.04 -16.54
C LEU A 339 -2.12 1.13 -16.35
N CYS A 340 -2.31 -0.19 -16.29
CA CYS A 340 -1.18 -1.11 -16.15
C CYS A 340 -0.21 -1.00 -17.33
N TYR A 341 -0.71 -0.93 -18.57
CA TYR A 341 0.14 -0.71 -19.75
C TYR A 341 0.85 0.65 -19.70
N TYR A 342 0.15 1.71 -19.25
CA TYR A 342 0.75 3.03 -19.05
C TYR A 342 1.92 2.98 -18.06
N TYR A 343 1.71 2.43 -16.86
CA TYR A 343 2.75 2.39 -15.82
C TYR A 343 3.87 1.38 -16.11
N LYS A 344 3.60 0.35 -16.92
CA LYS A 344 4.63 -0.55 -17.47
C LYS A 344 5.51 0.16 -18.52
N GLY A 345 5.05 1.29 -19.07
CA GLY A 345 5.77 2.08 -20.07
C GLY A 345 5.44 1.72 -21.53
N ASP A 346 4.47 0.83 -21.77
CA ASP A 346 3.97 0.55 -23.11
C ASP A 346 2.88 1.59 -23.47
N THR A 347 3.36 2.75 -23.87
CA THR A 347 2.52 3.91 -24.21
C THR A 347 1.64 3.66 -25.44
N SER A 348 2.07 2.80 -26.35
CA SER A 348 1.34 2.49 -27.59
C SER A 348 0.08 1.69 -27.32
N THR A 349 0.20 0.63 -26.51
CA THR A 349 -0.94 -0.19 -26.09
C THR A 349 -1.84 0.60 -25.17
N ALA A 350 -1.27 1.32 -24.19
CA ALA A 350 -2.04 2.16 -23.27
C ALA A 350 -2.92 3.17 -24.01
N ARG A 351 -2.39 3.84 -25.03
CA ARG A 351 -3.16 4.82 -25.84
C ARG A 351 -4.35 4.14 -26.50
N SER A 352 -4.12 3.02 -27.18
CA SER A 352 -5.19 2.27 -27.86
C SER A 352 -6.28 1.82 -26.87
N LEU A 353 -5.89 1.39 -25.67
CA LEU A 353 -6.82 0.93 -24.64
C LEU A 353 -7.62 2.07 -23.98
N PHE A 354 -7.03 3.23 -23.76
CA PHE A 354 -7.77 4.39 -23.25
C PHE A 354 -8.75 4.95 -24.30
N GLU A 355 -8.39 4.94 -25.59
CA GLU A 355 -9.29 5.30 -26.68
C GLU A 355 -10.48 4.33 -26.77
N GLU A 356 -10.21 3.02 -26.63
CA GLU A 356 -11.25 2.00 -26.53
C GLU A 356 -12.16 2.25 -25.31
N PHE A 357 -11.56 2.52 -24.15
CA PHE A 357 -12.27 2.76 -22.89
C PHE A 357 -13.29 3.91 -23.01
N ILE A 358 -12.86 5.08 -23.49
CA ILE A 358 -13.74 6.25 -23.65
C ILE A 358 -14.89 5.96 -24.63
N LYS A 359 -14.64 5.14 -25.66
CA LYS A 359 -15.67 4.75 -26.62
C LYS A 359 -16.69 3.79 -26.02
N LEU A 360 -16.25 2.85 -25.18
CA LEU A 360 -17.11 1.83 -24.58
C LEU A 360 -17.85 2.33 -23.34
N PHE A 361 -17.21 3.21 -22.56
CA PHE A 361 -17.71 3.68 -21.26
C PHE A 361 -17.64 5.21 -21.15
N PRO A 362 -18.31 5.97 -22.05
CA PRO A 362 -18.24 7.43 -22.06
C PRO A 362 -18.79 8.08 -20.78
N ASP A 363 -19.68 7.40 -20.06
CA ASP A 363 -20.31 7.89 -18.83
C ASP A 363 -19.62 7.37 -17.55
N SER A 364 -18.50 6.64 -17.67
CA SER A 364 -17.76 6.14 -16.50
C SER A 364 -17.11 7.28 -15.72
N GLU A 365 -17.00 7.12 -14.40
CA GLU A 365 -16.27 8.07 -13.54
C GLU A 365 -14.79 8.22 -13.92
N TYR A 366 -14.23 7.22 -14.63
CA TYR A 366 -12.85 7.24 -15.10
C TYR A 366 -12.67 7.91 -16.48
N ALA A 367 -13.74 8.40 -17.13
CA ALA A 367 -13.64 8.94 -18.49
C ALA A 367 -12.71 10.18 -18.56
N ASP A 368 -12.86 11.12 -17.62
CA ASP A 368 -12.01 12.30 -17.51
C ASP A 368 -10.54 11.93 -17.23
N ASP A 369 -10.31 10.92 -16.40
CA ASP A 369 -8.99 10.40 -16.09
C ASP A 369 -8.35 9.73 -17.32
N ALA A 370 -9.09 8.90 -18.05
CA ALA A 370 -8.62 8.27 -19.28
C ALA A 370 -8.22 9.31 -20.33
N GLU A 371 -9.01 10.39 -20.50
CA GLU A 371 -8.65 11.52 -21.35
C GLU A 371 -7.35 12.22 -20.89
N TYR A 372 -7.20 12.39 -19.57
CA TYR A 372 -6.01 12.99 -18.98
C TYR A 372 -4.74 12.19 -19.32
N PHE A 373 -4.83 10.85 -19.31
CA PHE A 373 -3.71 9.97 -19.68
C PHE A 373 -3.45 10.00 -21.19
N LEU A 374 -4.48 10.00 -22.03
CA LEU A 374 -4.32 10.10 -23.50
C LEU A 374 -3.59 11.35 -23.95
N LYS A 375 -3.83 12.49 -23.28
CA LYS A 375 -3.16 13.76 -23.58
C LYS A 375 -1.65 13.74 -23.25
N ARG A 376 -1.18 12.76 -22.47
CA ARG A 376 0.21 12.64 -21.98
C ARG A 376 1.00 11.50 -22.61
N LEU A 377 0.28 10.51 -23.13
CA LEU A 377 0.80 9.48 -24.03
C LEU A 377 1.12 10.10 -25.39
#